data_AF-A0A844M447-F1
#
_entry.id   AF-A0A844M447-F1
#
_cell.length_a   1.000
_cell.length_b   1.000
_cell.length_c   1.000
_cell.angle_alpha   90.00
_cell.angle_beta   90.00
_cell.angle_gamma   90.00
#
_symmetry.space_group_name_H-M   'P 1'
#
loop_
_entity.id
_entity.type
_entity.pdbx_description
1 polymer ?
#
loop_
_entity_poly.entity_id
_entity_poly.type
_entity_poly.pdbx_seq_one_letter_code
_entity_poly.pdbx_strand_id
1 'polypeptide(L)' 'TGAGVFNEAKSINEKRNEADKVWVIGVDRDQREEGNYTSKDGEKANFVLTSSIKEVGQALRQFAKKTSKGNFPGGKVTT' A
#
# COMPACT_ATOMS: atom_id res chain seq x y z
N THR A 1 -4.95 5.47 0.82
CA THR A 1 -4.52 4.59 1.91
C THR A 1 -5.62 3.59 2.19
N GLY A 2 -5.27 2.33 2.48
CA GLY A 2 -6.23 1.23 2.72
C GLY A 2 -6.59 1.05 4.20
N ALA A 3 -6.65 2.14 4.98
CA ALA A 3 -6.61 2.11 6.44
C ALA A 3 -7.61 1.16 7.11
N GLY A 4 -8.80 0.95 6.53
CA GLY A 4 -9.80 0.03 7.07
C GLY A 4 -9.35 -1.43 7.07
N VAL A 5 -8.80 -1.93 5.95
CA VAL A 5 -8.36 -3.33 5.82
C VAL A 5 -7.14 -3.61 6.70
N PHE A 6 -6.22 -2.66 6.80
CA PHE A 6 -5.03 -2.78 7.64
C PHE A 6 -5.37 -2.79 9.12
N ASN A 7 -6.32 -1.94 9.56
CA ASN A 7 -6.77 -1.92 10.95
C ASN A 7 -7.48 -3.24 11.34
N GLU A 8 -8.31 -3.77 10.45
CA GLU A 8 -9.01 -5.04 10.70
C GLU A 8 -8.03 -6.21 10.75
N ALA A 9 -7.13 -6.33 9.76
CA ALA A 9 -6.11 -7.37 9.74
C ALA A 9 -5.20 -7.32 10.98
N LYS A 10 -4.86 -6.13 11.45
CA LYS A 10 -4.12 -5.94 12.70
C LYS A 10 -4.91 -6.44 13.91
N SER A 11 -6.18 -6.05 14.07
CA SER A 11 -7.00 -6.48 15.21
C SER A 11 -7.20 -8.00 15.26
N ILE A 12 -7.30 -8.65 14.10
CA ILE A 12 -7.37 -10.10 13.98
C ILE A 12 -6.04 -10.74 14.42
N ASN A 13 -4.92 -10.26 13.89
CA ASN A 13 -3.60 -10.87 14.10
C ASN A 13 -3.03 -10.63 15.50
N GLU A 14 -3.42 -9.55 16.18
CA GLU A 14 -3.07 -9.32 17.60
C GLU A 14 -3.71 -10.35 18.54
N LYS A 15 -4.77 -11.04 18.10
CA LYS A 15 -5.54 -12.00 18.93
C LYS A 15 -5.32 -13.46 18.53
N ARG A 16 -5.02 -13.74 17.26
CA ARG A 16 -4.88 -15.10 16.73
C ARG A 16 -3.51 -15.71 17.00
N ASN A 17 -3.45 -17.04 16.90
CA ASN A 17 -2.19 -17.76 16.79
C ASN A 17 -1.50 -17.38 15.47
N GLU A 18 -0.18 -17.46 15.44
CA GLU A 18 0.59 -17.23 14.22
C GLU A 18 0.18 -18.15 13.06
N ALA A 19 -0.21 -19.39 13.35
CA ALA A 19 -0.70 -20.34 12.35
C ALA A 19 -1.99 -19.89 11.63
N ASP A 20 -2.81 -19.06 12.28
CA ASP A 20 -4.11 -18.58 11.76
C ASP A 20 -4.05 -17.12 11.28
N LYS A 21 -2.83 -16.62 11.09
CA LYS A 21 -2.54 -15.24 10.69
C LYS A 21 -3.13 -14.92 9.31
N VAL A 22 -3.75 -13.75 9.21
CA VAL A 22 -4.26 -13.20 7.95
C VAL A 22 -3.23 -12.28 7.32
N TRP A 23 -3.20 -12.23 5.99
CA TRP A 23 -2.24 -11.45 5.21
C TRP A 23 -2.95 -10.39 4.37
N VAL A 24 -2.28 -9.26 4.15
CA VAL A 24 -2.75 -8.18 3.29
C VAL A 24 -1.76 -7.95 2.15
N ILE A 25 -2.27 -7.72 0.95
CA ILE A 25 -1.50 -7.23 -0.19
C ILE A 25 -1.84 -5.75 -0.37
N GLY A 26 -0.82 -4.88 -0.26
CA GLY A 26 -0.96 -3.43 -0.43
C GLY A 26 -1.04 -3.00 -1.89
N VAL A 27 -1.43 -1.75 -2.13
CA VAL A 27 -1.52 -1.16 -3.49
C VAL A 27 -0.95 0.26 -3.51
N ASP A 28 -0.51 0.71 -4.70
CA ASP A 28 0.03 2.02 -5.05
C ASP A 28 1.41 2.35 -4.47
N ARG A 29 1.70 1.98 -3.22
CA ARG A 29 2.97 2.25 -2.51
C ARG A 29 3.46 0.99 -1.81
N ASP A 30 4.73 0.98 -1.40
CA ASP A 30 5.18 0.00 -0.39
C ASP A 30 4.51 0.34 0.95
N GLN A 31 3.63 -0.55 1.41
CA GLN A 31 2.85 -0.36 2.64
C GLN A 31 3.31 -1.31 3.76
N ARG A 32 4.53 -1.87 3.69
CA ARG A 32 5.07 -2.76 4.74
C ARG A 32 4.95 -2.19 6.14
N GLU A 33 5.22 -0.90 6.34
CA GLU A 33 5.17 -0.28 7.66
C GLU A 33 3.75 -0.28 8.27
N GLU A 34 2.71 -0.18 7.44
CA GLU A 34 1.31 -0.23 7.88
C GLU A 34 0.93 -1.63 8.43
N GLY A 35 1.71 -2.66 8.08
CA GLY A 35 1.51 -4.05 8.51
C GLY A 35 2.10 -4.42 9.87
N ASN A 36 2.81 -3.50 10.54
CA ASN A 36 3.52 -3.81 11.78
C ASN A 36 2.56 -3.92 12.99
N TYR A 37 2.69 -5.01 13.74
CA TYR A 37 1.92 -5.26 14.96
C TYR A 37 2.71 -6.10 15.98
N THR A 38 2.17 -6.19 17.20
CA THR A 38 2.68 -7.07 18.24
C THR A 38 1.73 -8.25 18.38
N SER A 39 2.24 -9.48 18.30
CA SER A 39 1.42 -10.69 18.49
C SER A 39 0.92 -10.78 19.94
N LYS A 40 -0.06 -11.66 20.16
CA LYS A 40 -0.55 -11.98 21.52
C LYS A 40 0.55 -12.47 22.47
N ASP A 41 1.64 -13.01 21.91
CA ASP A 41 2.79 -13.55 22.66
C ASP A 41 3.87 -12.49 22.90
N GLY A 42 3.62 -11.24 22.49
CA GLY A 42 4.51 -10.10 22.70
C GLY A 42 5.58 -9.91 21.61
N GLU A 43 5.55 -10.69 20.54
CA GLU A 43 6.55 -10.64 19.48
C GLU A 43 6.18 -9.62 18.39
N LYS A 44 7.20 -8.96 17.82
CA LYS A 44 6.99 -8.05 16.68
C LYS A 44 6.78 -8.87 15.40
N ALA A 45 5.70 -8.57 14.67
CA ALA A 45 5.35 -9.25 13.44
C ALA A 45 4.82 -8.28 12.38
N ASN A 46 4.75 -8.76 11.14
CA ASN A 46 4.22 -8.00 10.00
C ASN A 46 3.25 -8.85 9.17
N PHE A 47 2.08 -8.32 8.80
CA PHE A 47 1.07 -9.04 8.00
C PHE A 47 0.93 -8.59 6.54
N VAL A 48 1.81 -7.71 6.06
CA VAL A 48 1.86 -7.30 4.66
C VAL A 48 2.71 -8.30 3.88
N LEU A 49 2.08 -9.06 2.99
CA LEU A 49 2.76 -10.07 2.19
C LEU A 49 3.59 -9.44 1.06
N THR A 50 3.00 -8.49 0.35
CA THR A 50 3.64 -7.73 -0.73
C THR A 50 2.82 -6.46 -1.02
N SER A 51 3.29 -5.62 -1.94
CA SER A 51 2.54 -4.47 -2.42
C SER A 51 2.68 -4.33 -3.93
N SER A 52 1.56 -4.12 -4.62
CA SER A 52 1.57 -3.75 -6.04
C SER A 52 1.90 -2.26 -6.16
N ILE A 53 3.15 -1.95 -6.49
CA ILE A 53 3.60 -0.56 -6.63
C ILE A 53 3.04 0.04 -7.93
N LYS A 54 2.33 1.16 -7.81
CA LYS A 54 1.82 1.93 -8.96
C LYS A 54 2.33 3.35 -8.87
N GLU A 55 3.25 3.73 -9.75
CA GLU A 55 3.96 4.99 -9.71
C GLU A 55 3.12 6.22 -10.15
N VAL A 56 1.90 6.35 -9.63
CA VAL A 56 0.98 7.46 -9.95
C VAL A 56 1.64 8.83 -9.72
N GLY A 57 2.50 8.94 -8.71
CA GLY A 57 3.27 10.16 -8.44
C GLY A 57 4.25 10.53 -9.56
N GLN A 58 4.91 9.54 -10.18
CA GLN A 58 5.79 9.76 -11.33
C GLN A 58 4.98 10.15 -12.57
N ALA A 59 3.84 9.48 -12.80
CA ALA A 59 2.93 9.84 -13.88
C ALA A 59 2.43 11.29 -13.75
N LEU A 60 2.05 11.71 -12.54
CA LEU A 60 1.62 13.08 -12.27
C LEU A 60 2.75 14.10 -12.48
N ARG A 61 3.97 13.80 -12.04
CA ARG A 61 5.16 14.64 -12.28
C ARG A 61 5.44 14.80 -13.78
N GLN A 62 5.36 13.71 -14.54
CA GLN A 62 5.57 13.77 -16.00
C GLN A 62 4.49 14.60 -16.68
N PHE A 63 3.23 14.43 -16.29
CA PHE A 63 2.12 15.22 -16.80
C PHE A 63 2.32 16.71 -16.50
N ALA A 64 2.58 17.08 -15.24
CA ALA A 64 2.83 18.47 -14.85
C ALA A 64 3.99 19.10 -15.63
N LYS A 65 5.09 18.34 -15.85
CA LYS A 65 6.24 18.80 -16.65
C LYS A 65 5.94 18.94 -18.14
N LYS A 66 5.07 18.11 -18.72
CA LYS A 66 4.62 18.25 -20.11
C LYS A 66 3.71 19.47 -20.27
N THR A 67 2.78 19.65 -19.33
CA THR A 67 1.88 20.81 -19.26
C THR A 67 2.66 22.12 -19.08
N SER A 68 3.65 22.17 -18.18
CA SER A 68 4.46 23.38 -17.96
C SER A 68 5.30 23.78 -19.19
N LYS A 69 5.56 22.84 -20.10
CA LYS A 69 6.21 23.08 -21.39
C LYS A 69 5.22 23.38 -22.53
N GLY A 70 3.93 23.55 -22.23
CA GLY A 70 2.87 23.79 -23.21
C GLY A 70 2.40 22.54 -23.97
N ASN A 71 2.98 21.36 -23.71
CA ASN A 71 2.68 20.12 -24.43
C ASN A 71 1.65 19.26 -23.68
N PHE A 72 0.50 19.85 -23.35
CA PHE A 72 -0.57 19.16 -22.64
C PHE A 72 -1.14 18.01 -23.51
N PRO A 73 -1.07 16.73 -23.07
CA PRO A 73 -1.52 15.60 -23.87
C PRO A 73 -3.04 15.37 -23.74
N GLY A 74 -3.84 16.39 -24.07
CA GLY A 74 -5.30 16.30 -24.04
C GLY A 74 -5.83 15.19 -24.95
N GLY A 75 -6.75 14.37 -24.45
CA GLY A 75 -7.39 13.29 -25.22
C GLY A 75 -6.52 12.04 -25.47
N LYS A 76 -5.32 11.94 -24.88
CA LYS A 76 -4.46 10.75 -25.01
C LYS A 76 -4.47 9.90 -23.75
N VAL A 77 -4.72 8.60 -23.91
CA VAL A 77 -4.48 7.61 -22.87
C VAL A 77 -2.98 7.31 -22.83
N THR A 78 -2.36 7.52 -21.67
CA THR A 78 -0.97 7.11 -21.41
C THR A 78 -1.03 5.91 -20.47
N THR A 79 -0.81 4.72 -21.03
CA THR A 79 -0.66 3.45 -20.30
C THR A 79 0.77 3.19 -19.88
#